data_AF-A0A368G4C2-F1
#
_entry.id   AF-A0A368G4C2-F1
#
_cell.length_a   1.000
_cell.length_b   1.000
_cell.length_c   1.000
_cell.angle_alpha   90.00
_cell.angle_beta   90.00
_cell.angle_gamma   90.00
#
_symmetry.space_group_name_H-M   'P 1'
#
loop_
_entity.id
_entity.type
_entity.pdbx_description
1 polymer ?
#
loop_
_entity_poly.entity_id
_entity_poly.type
_entity_poly.pdbx_seq_one_letter_code
_entity_poly.pdbx_strand_id
1 'polypeptide(L)' 'MASCQDLWIGRVLVDITDDDLEEIGIGSYDERQDLLLEIRKEKLYSDLDELSKLKAQNLRE' A
#
# COMPACT_ATOMS: atom_id res chain seq x y z
N MET A 1 -5.67 -20.73 7.11
CA MET A 1 -5.48 -20.67 5.65
C MET A 1 -5.48 -19.20 5.30
N ALA A 2 -4.32 -18.61 5.00
CA ALA A 2 -4.24 -17.23 4.57
C ALA A 2 -4.77 -17.17 3.13
N SER A 3 -5.76 -16.32 2.89
CA SER A 3 -6.25 -16.02 1.53
C SER A 3 -5.13 -15.31 0.77
N CYS A 4 -5.02 -15.49 -0.56
CA CYS A 4 -4.12 -14.67 -1.37
C CYS A 4 -4.36 -13.16 -1.19
N GLN A 5 -5.57 -12.75 -0.77
CA GLN A 5 -5.88 -11.36 -0.38
C GLN A 5 -5.08 -10.91 0.86
N ASP A 6 -4.79 -11.81 1.80
CA ASP A 6 -4.08 -11.47 3.05
C ASP A 6 -2.57 -11.23 2.80
N LEU A 7 -2.02 -11.77 1.70
CA LEU A 7 -0.61 -11.58 1.34
C LEU A 7 -0.33 -10.19 0.75
N TRP A 8 -1.31 -9.61 0.05
CA TRP A 8 -1.16 -8.28 -0.58
C TRP A 8 -1.35 -7.15 0.42
N ILE A 9 -2.19 -7.35 1.44
CA ILE A 9 -2.55 -6.30 2.40
C ILE A 9 -1.53 -6.21 3.55
N GLY A 10 -0.81 -7.30 3.86
CA GLY A 10 -0.12 -7.43 5.14
C GLY A 10 1.22 -6.72 5.30
N ARG A 11 2.08 -6.66 4.26
CA ARG A 11 3.47 -6.17 4.42
C ARG A 11 4.14 -5.57 3.19
N VAL A 12 3.48 -5.56 2.04
CA VAL A 12 4.06 -4.99 0.82
C VAL A 12 2.93 -4.26 0.12
N LEU A 13 2.78 -2.96 0.40
CA LEU A 13 2.26 -2.04 -0.60
C LEU A 13 3.30 -2.04 -1.73
N VAL A 14 3.21 -3.09 -2.56
CA VAL A 14 4.03 -3.30 -3.75
C VAL A 14 3.92 -2.02 -4.56
N ASP A 15 5.01 -1.62 -5.21
CA ASP A 15 5.01 -0.51 -6.16
C ASP A 15 4.19 -0.90 -7.39
N ILE A 16 2.87 -1.07 -7.20
CA ILE A 16 1.86 -1.37 -8.21
C ILE A 16 1.81 -0.17 -9.14
N THR A 17 1.99 -0.45 -10.42
CA THR A 17 1.98 0.52 -11.50
C THR A 17 0.63 0.53 -12.23
N ASP A 18 0.42 1.51 -13.11
CA ASP A 18 -0.77 1.55 -13.98
C ASP A 18 -0.85 0.29 -14.87
N ASP A 19 0.31 -0.14 -15.39
CA ASP A 19 0.44 -1.33 -16.24
C ASP A 19 0.05 -2.61 -15.48
N ASP A 20 0.44 -2.72 -14.21
CA ASP A 20 0.05 -3.87 -13.36
C ASP A 20 -1.47 -3.92 -13.14
N LEU A 21 -2.10 -2.75 -12.95
CA LEU A 21 -3.56 -2.67 -12.80
C LEU A 21 -4.29 -2.97 -14.12
N GLU A 22 -3.70 -2.56 -15.25
CA GLU A 22 -4.22 -2.91 -16.57
C GLU A 22 -4.08 -4.43 -16.84
N GLU A 23 -2.96 -5.05 -16.47
CA GLU A 23 -2.69 -6.48 -16.64
C GLU A 23 -3.69 -7.35 -15.87
N ILE A 24 -4.10 -6.92 -14.67
CA ILE A 24 -5.13 -7.63 -13.88
C ILE A 24 -6.57 -7.33 -14.34
N GLY A 25 -6.75 -6.52 -15.39
CA GLY A 25 -8.03 -6.31 -16.05
C GLY A 25 -8.78 -5.04 -15.66
N ILE A 26 -8.14 -4.07 -14.99
CA ILE A 26 -8.76 -2.77 -14.70
C ILE A 26 -8.64 -1.88 -15.93
N GLY A 27 -9.61 -2.00 -16.83
CA GLY A 27 -9.57 -1.34 -18.13
C GLY A 27 -9.83 0.17 -18.11
N SER A 28 -10.48 0.69 -17.06
CA SER A 28 -10.75 2.12 -16.95
C SER A 28 -9.53 2.85 -16.39
N TYR A 29 -8.98 3.78 -17.17
CA TYR A 29 -7.89 4.63 -16.72
C TYR A 29 -8.24 5.40 -15.44
N ASP A 30 -9.44 6.00 -15.37
CA ASP A 30 -9.88 6.75 -14.19
C ASP A 30 -9.94 5.85 -12.95
N GLU A 31 -10.44 4.62 -13.10
CA GLU A 31 -10.48 3.63 -12.02
C GLU A 31 -9.08 3.22 -11.56
N ARG A 32 -8.14 3.02 -12.49
CA ARG A 32 -6.74 2.75 -12.15
C ARG A 32 -6.10 3.91 -11.41
N GLN A 33 -6.33 5.15 -11.84
CA GLN A 33 -5.79 6.33 -11.16
C GLN A 33 -6.36 6.50 -9.75
N ASP A 34 -7.65 6.26 -9.55
CA ASP A 34 -8.28 6.27 -8.24
C ASP A 34 -7.68 5.20 -7.32
N LEU A 35 -7.48 3.99 -7.82
CA LEU A 35 -6.85 2.90 -7.07
C LEU A 35 -5.39 3.20 -6.71
N LEU A 36 -4.61 3.72 -7.66
CA LEU A 36 -3.23 4.16 -7.40
C LEU A 36 -3.18 5.25 -6.32
N LEU A 37 -4.16 6.15 -6.29
CA LEU A 37 -4.26 7.19 -5.28
C LEU A 37 -4.51 6.58 -3.88
N GLU A 38 -5.44 5.65 -3.77
CA GLU A 38 -5.74 4.98 -2.49
C GLU A 38 -4.55 4.15 -1.98
N ILE A 39 -3.87 3.42 -2.88
CA ILE A 39 -2.62 2.70 -2.58
C ILE A 39 -1.57 3.66 -2.01
N ARG A 40 -1.36 4.83 -2.65
CA ARG A 40 -0.40 5.83 -2.18
C ARG A 40 -0.77 6.42 -0.82
N LYS A 41 -2.05 6.65 -0.56
CA LYS A 41 -2.53 7.14 0.74
C LYS A 41 -2.23 6.13 1.85
N GLU A 42 -2.55 4.86 1.63
CA GLU A 42 -2.32 3.83 2.63
C GLU A 42 -0.82 3.67 2.94
N LYS A 43 0.04 3.76 1.91
CA LYS A 43 1.51 3.76 2.08
C LYS A 43 1.98 4.92 2.96
N LEU A 44 1.49 6.13 2.71
CA LEU A 44 1.82 7.30 3.53
C LEU A 44 1.36 7.16 4.99
N TYR A 45 0.19 6.56 5.22
CA TYR A 45 -0.29 6.31 6.59
C TYR A 45 0.55 5.25 7.30
N SER A 46 0.91 4.16 6.61
CA SER A 46 1.81 3.13 7.14
C SER A 46 3.19 3.71 7.48
N ASP A 47 3.80 4.46 6.56
CA ASP A 47 5.10 5.09 6.77
C ASP A 47 5.08 6.06 7.96
N LEU A 48 4.00 6.85 8.11
CA LEU A 48 3.83 7.76 9.23
C LEU A 48 3.71 7.04 10.58
N ASP A 49 2.97 5.93 10.60
CA ASP A 49 2.82 5.08 11.79
C ASP A 49 4.15 4.41 12.17
N GLU A 50 4.90 3.88 11.20
CA GLU A 50 6.24 3.33 11.41
C GLU A 50 7.22 4.37 11.94
N LEU A 51 7.25 5.57 11.36
CA LEU A 51 8.08 6.69 11.87
C LEU A 51 7.70 7.06 13.30
N SER A 52 6.41 7.07 13.62
CA SER A 52 5.92 7.37 14.97
C SER A 52 6.35 6.30 15.97
N LYS A 53 6.32 5.02 15.60
CA LYS A 53 6.81 3.90 16.41
C LYS A 53 8.32 3.99 16.63
N LEU A 54 9.11 4.29 15.59
CA LEU A 54 10.55 4.48 15.69
C LEU A 54 10.92 5.62 16.64
N LYS A 55 10.24 6.77 16.52
CA LYS A 55 10.42 7.90 17.44
C LYS A 55 10.12 7.51 18.90
N ALA A 56 9.07 6.74 19.12
CA ALA A 56 8.68 6.28 20.45
C ALA A 56 9.62 5.22 21.05
N GLN A 57 10.39 4.51 20.23
CA GLN A 57 11.46 3.61 20.67
C GLN A 57 12.71 4.39 21.06
N ASN A 58 13.11 5.38 20.26
CA ASN A 58 14.30 6.21 20.51
C ASN A 58 14.22 7.04 21.80
N LEU A 59 13.01 7.33 22.29
CA LEU A 59 12.78 8.03 23.58
C LEU A 59 12.91 7.13 24.81
N ARG A 60 13.00 5.80 24.65
CA ARG A 60 13.09 4.82 25.75
C ARG A 60 14.51 4.28 25.95
N GLU A 61 15.42 4.60 25.05
CA GLU A 61 16.86 4.35 25.15
C GLU A 61 17.57 5.57 25.74
#